data_AF-A0A401YX15-F1
#
_entry.id   AF-A0A401YX15-F1
#
_cell.length_a   1.000
_cell.length_b   1.000
_cell.length_c   1.000
_cell.angle_alpha   90.00
_cell.angle_beta   90.00
_cell.angle_gamma   90.00
#
_symmetry.space_group_name_H-M   'P 1'
#
loop_
_entity.id
_entity.type
_entity.pdbx_description
1 polymer ?
#
loop_
_entity_poly.entity_id
_entity_poly.type
_entity_poly.pdbx_seq_one_letter_code
_entity_poly.pdbx_strand_id
1 'polypeptide(L)'
;MDEKWNVFVEGDVLFMHRSWTGHGIYEASFAPVIGGGVRITSAVVESDRENYRSMGDEYDRLMMELIIGAIVLGEPAADLRAGLVELMARASGKSDLPSGVVEHSALGLRSGS
;
A
#
# COMPACT_ATOMS: atom_id res chain seq x y z
N MET A 1 4.55 17.05 -5.93
CA MET A 1 3.32 16.29 -5.65
C MET A 1 3.57 15.57 -4.36
N ASP A 2 2.83 15.96 -3.32
CA ASP A 2 3.01 15.54 -1.92
C ASP A 2 2.80 14.04 -1.72
N GLU A 3 3.29 13.54 -0.58
CA GLU A 3 3.13 12.17 -0.11
C GLU A 3 1.67 11.71 -0.25
N LYS A 4 1.43 10.51 -0.84
CA LYS A 4 0.06 10.02 -1.08
C LYS A 4 -0.62 9.43 0.15
N TRP A 5 0.16 9.09 1.17
CA TRP A 5 -0.29 8.26 2.28
C TRP A 5 0.11 8.92 3.60
N ASN A 6 -0.89 9.18 4.45
CA ASN A 6 -0.68 9.46 5.86
C ASN A 6 -0.79 8.14 6.61
N VAL A 7 0.29 7.74 7.28
CA VAL A 7 0.38 6.44 7.96
C VAL A 7 0.72 6.67 9.43
N PHE A 8 -0.10 6.12 10.32
CA PHE A 8 0.06 6.28 11.77
C PHE A 8 -0.45 5.04 12.52
N VAL A 9 -0.01 4.90 13.77
CA VAL A 9 -0.39 3.78 14.64
C VAL A 9 -1.13 4.32 15.85
N GLU A 10 -2.27 3.70 16.18
CA GLU A 10 -2.94 3.86 17.47
C GLU A 10 -3.11 2.48 18.11
N GLY A 11 -2.53 2.28 19.30
CA GLY A 11 -2.53 0.98 19.95
C GLY A 11 -1.82 -0.09 19.11
N ASP A 12 -2.57 -1.12 18.71
CA ASP A 12 -2.12 -2.26 17.92
C ASP A 12 -2.64 -2.23 16.47
N VAL A 13 -3.10 -1.06 16.00
CA VAL A 13 -3.64 -0.87 14.65
C VAL A 13 -2.85 0.17 13.88
N LEU A 14 -2.47 -0.18 12.66
CA LEU A 14 -1.84 0.69 11.68
C LEU A 14 -2.92 1.23 10.72
N PHE A 15 -3.03 2.55 10.63
CA PHE A 15 -3.98 3.24 9.77
C PHE A 15 -3.27 3.82 8.54
N MET A 16 -3.86 3.63 7.36
CA MET A 16 -3.33 4.15 6.09
C MET A 16 -4.38 5.00 5.38
N HIS A 17 -4.17 6.31 5.40
CA HIS A 17 -5.12 7.29 4.86
C HIS A 17 -4.58 7.93 3.59
N ARG A 18 -5.46 8.27 2.64
CA ARG A 18 -5.08 9.15 1.52
C ARG A 18 -4.84 10.55 2.04
N SER A 19 -3.69 11.13 1.70
CA SER A 19 -3.30 12.45 2.22
C SER A 19 -4.20 13.60 1.77
N TRP A 20 -4.83 13.49 0.60
CA TRP A 20 -5.61 14.57 0.00
C TRP A 20 -7.13 14.47 0.24
N THR A 21 -7.64 13.33 0.72
CA THR A 21 -9.05 13.18 1.14
C THR A 21 -9.21 12.92 2.63
N GLY A 22 -8.16 12.43 3.30
CA GLY A 22 -8.23 11.96 4.68
C GLY A 22 -8.94 10.61 4.83
N HIS A 23 -9.44 10.00 3.76
CA HIS A 23 -10.15 8.72 3.83
C HIS A 23 -9.19 7.61 4.28
N GLY A 24 -9.59 6.86 5.30
CA GLY A 24 -8.92 5.63 5.72
C GLY A 24 -9.19 4.54 4.70
N ILE A 25 -8.13 4.02 4.08
CA ILE A 25 -8.25 2.99 3.05
C ILE A 25 -7.99 1.62 3.64
N TYR A 26 -6.98 1.51 4.50
CA TYR A 26 -6.58 0.28 5.14
C TYR A 26 -6.41 0.48 6.63
N GLU A 27 -6.80 -0.54 7.38
CA GLU A 27 -6.41 -0.72 8.77
C GLU A 27 -5.80 -2.11 8.91
N ALA A 28 -4.65 -2.20 9.57
CA ALA A 28 -3.95 -3.47 9.81
C ALA A 28 -3.71 -3.65 11.30
N SER A 29 -4.33 -4.66 11.89
CA SER A 29 -4.09 -5.05 13.28
C SER A 29 -2.84 -5.91 13.35
N PHE A 30 -2.01 -5.69 14.37
CA PHE A 30 -0.79 -6.46 14.57
C PHE A 30 -0.66 -6.97 16.00
N ALA A 31 -0.08 -8.16 16.16
CA ALA A 31 0.22 -8.77 17.45
C ALA A 31 1.74 -8.91 17.64
N PRO A 32 2.26 -8.79 18.88
CA PRO A 32 3.67 -9.02 19.16
C PRO A 32 4.07 -10.47 18.87
N VAL A 33 5.32 -10.66 18.46
CA VAL A 33 5.90 -11.98 18.20
C VAL A 33 6.97 -12.31 19.26
N ILE A 34 7.05 -13.58 19.67
CA ILE A 34 8.12 -14.06 20.55
C ILE A 34 9.46 -13.82 19.85
N GLY A 35 10.39 -13.12 20.53
CA GLY A 35 11.67 -12.71 19.95
C GLY A 35 11.69 -11.29 19.41
N GLY A 36 10.57 -10.56 19.50
CA GLY A 36 10.47 -9.14 19.14
C GLY A 36 9.76 -8.89 17.81
N GLY A 37 9.42 -7.63 17.59
CA GLY A 37 8.64 -7.20 16.43
C GLY A 37 7.16 -7.53 16.54
N VAL A 38 6.44 -7.30 15.44
CA VAL A 38 5.00 -7.48 15.34
C VAL A 38 4.64 -8.22 14.05
N ARG A 39 3.49 -8.89 14.04
CA ARG A 39 2.92 -9.56 12.88
C ARG A 39 1.52 -9.05 12.64
N ILE A 40 1.20 -8.71 11.39
CA ILE A 40 -0.18 -8.39 10.98
C ILE A 40 -1.04 -9.65 11.16
N THR A 41 -2.12 -9.53 11.94
CA THR A 41 -3.07 -10.61 12.23
C THR A 41 -4.35 -10.50 11.42
N SER A 42 -4.75 -9.29 11.06
CA SER A 42 -5.91 -8.99 10.23
C SER A 42 -5.74 -7.64 9.54
N ALA A 43 -6.42 -7.48 8.42
CA ALA A 43 -6.57 -6.19 7.77
C ALA A 43 -8.01 -6.00 7.32
N VAL A 44 -8.48 -4.76 7.35
CA VAL A 44 -9.76 -4.34 6.77
C VAL A 44 -9.50 -3.27 5.72
N VAL A 45 -10.35 -3.26 4.70
CA VAL A 45 -10.24 -2.37 3.54
C VAL A 45 -11.55 -1.61 3.39
N GLU A 46 -11.46 -0.32 3.09
CA GLU A 46 -12.62 0.50 2.74
C GLU A 46 -13.37 -0.13 1.55
N SER A 47 -14.68 -0.30 1.71
CA SER A 47 -15.56 -0.99 0.76
C SER A 47 -16.47 -0.05 -0.02
N ASP A 48 -16.64 1.19 0.44
CA ASP A 48 -17.38 2.21 -0.27
C ASP A 48 -16.62 2.65 -1.52
N ARG A 49 -17.23 2.37 -2.69
CA ARG A 49 -16.67 2.65 -4.01
C ARG A 49 -16.53 4.14 -4.33
N GLU A 50 -17.23 5.01 -3.61
CA GLU A 50 -17.05 6.46 -3.72
C GLU A 50 -15.74 6.88 -3.04
N ASN A 51 -15.37 6.22 -1.94
CA ASN A 51 -14.17 6.52 -1.16
C ASN A 51 -12.93 5.78 -1.68
N TYR A 52 -13.10 4.52 -2.09
CA TYR A 52 -12.02 3.67 -2.57
C TYR A 52 -12.49 2.61 -3.58
N ARG A 53 -11.83 2.56 -4.73
CA ARG A 53 -12.10 1.54 -5.74
C ARG A 53 -11.05 0.43 -5.66
N SER A 54 -11.26 -0.49 -4.72
CA SER A 54 -10.48 -1.73 -4.62
C SER A 54 -10.47 -2.49 -5.96
N MET A 55 -9.33 -3.09 -6.27
CA MET A 55 -9.15 -4.01 -7.41
C MET A 55 -9.20 -5.49 -6.97
N GLY A 56 -9.62 -5.75 -5.73
CA GLY A 56 -9.69 -7.06 -5.08
C GLY A 56 -8.55 -7.31 -4.10
N ASP A 57 -8.74 -8.34 -3.28
CA ASP A 57 -7.90 -8.65 -2.11
C ASP A 57 -6.41 -8.75 -2.40
N GLU A 58 -6.03 -9.30 -3.57
CA GLU A 58 -4.62 -9.43 -3.94
C GLU A 58 -3.95 -8.07 -4.18
N TYR A 59 -4.68 -7.13 -4.78
CA TYR A 59 -4.20 -5.76 -4.97
C TYR A 59 -4.08 -5.04 -3.64
N ASP A 60 -5.12 -5.13 -2.80
CA ASP A 60 -5.17 -4.41 -1.53
C ASP A 60 -4.08 -4.92 -0.57
N ARG A 61 -3.88 -6.24 -0.52
CA ARG A 61 -2.77 -6.85 0.22
C ARG A 61 -1.42 -6.32 -0.25
N LEU A 62 -1.18 -6.38 -1.57
CA LEU A 62 0.09 -5.95 -2.14
C LEU A 62 0.34 -4.45 -1.88
N MET A 63 -0.70 -3.63 -1.99
CA MET A 63 -0.60 -2.21 -1.71
C MET A 63 -0.28 -1.93 -0.26
N MET A 64 -0.92 -2.63 0.68
CA MET A 64 -0.62 -2.50 2.09
C MET A 64 0.84 -2.86 2.40
N GLU A 65 1.33 -3.97 1.85
CA GLU A 65 2.73 -4.40 1.99
C GLU A 65 3.70 -3.36 1.38
N LEU A 66 3.36 -2.76 0.23
CA LEU A 66 4.14 -1.68 -0.39
C LEU A 66 4.18 -0.41 0.46
N ILE A 67 3.05 0.01 1.03
CA ILE A 67 3.02 1.17 1.92
C ILE A 67 3.91 0.90 3.13
N ILE A 68 3.83 -0.27 3.75
CA ILE A 68 4.67 -0.59 4.90
C ILE A 68 6.15 -0.63 4.50
N GLY A 69 6.52 -1.47 3.54
CA GLY A 69 7.91 -1.68 3.14
C GLY A 69 8.53 -0.42 2.54
N ALA A 70 7.92 0.13 1.48
CA ALA A 70 8.49 1.28 0.82
C ALA A 70 8.24 2.58 1.58
N ILE A 71 7.02 2.82 2.09
CA ILE A 71 6.65 4.13 2.67
C ILE A 71 7.14 4.30 4.08
N VAL A 72 6.82 3.36 4.96
CA VAL A 72 7.13 3.45 6.39
C VAL A 72 8.57 3.04 6.67
N LEU A 73 9.03 1.92 6.10
CA LEU A 73 10.36 1.36 6.38
C LEU A 73 11.45 1.91 5.45
N GLY A 74 11.09 2.59 4.36
CA GLY A 74 12.05 3.15 3.40
C GLY A 74 12.78 2.09 2.57
N GLU A 75 12.25 0.87 2.49
CA GLU A 75 12.89 -0.22 1.79
C GLU A 75 12.71 -0.09 0.27
N PRO A 76 13.63 -0.67 -0.53
CA PRO A 76 13.46 -0.71 -1.99
C PRO A 76 12.18 -1.43 -2.43
N ALA A 77 11.75 -2.46 -1.70
CA ALA A 77 10.54 -3.24 -1.99
C ALA A 77 10.45 -3.76 -3.44
N ALA A 78 11.59 -4.18 -4.02
CA ALA A 78 11.71 -4.48 -5.46
C ALA A 78 10.71 -5.55 -5.93
N ASP A 79 10.55 -6.64 -5.18
CA ASP A 79 9.63 -7.72 -5.53
C ASP A 79 8.17 -7.26 -5.45
N LEU A 80 7.82 -6.44 -4.45
CA LEU A 80 6.48 -5.89 -4.31
C LEU A 80 6.15 -4.90 -5.44
N ARG A 81 7.13 -4.08 -5.86
CA ARG A 81 6.98 -3.17 -7.01
C ARG A 81 6.81 -3.93 -8.31
N ALA A 82 7.60 -4.98 -8.53
CA ALA A 82 7.45 -5.86 -9.68
C ALA A 82 6.05 -6.53 -9.70
N GLY A 83 5.61 -7.04 -8.55
CA GLY A 83 4.27 -7.60 -8.39
C GLY A 83 3.16 -6.59 -8.71
N LEU A 84 3.35 -5.31 -8.37
CA LEU A 84 2.37 -4.27 -8.67
C LEU A 84 2.27 -4.03 -10.17
N VAL A 85 3.41 -3.97 -10.87
CA VAL A 85 3.44 -3.80 -12.32
C VAL A 85 2.75 -4.98 -13.01
N GLU A 86 3.06 -6.21 -12.59
CA GLU A 86 2.43 -7.41 -13.13
C GLU A 86 0.90 -7.40 -12.90
N LEU A 87 0.47 -7.05 -11.69
CA LEU A 87 -0.94 -6.95 -11.33
C LEU A 87 -1.69 -5.91 -12.18
N MET A 88 -1.07 -4.76 -12.41
CA MET A 88 -1.68 -3.72 -13.25
C MET A 88 -1.68 -4.10 -14.74
N ALA A 89 -0.65 -4.82 -15.20
CA ALA A 89 -0.59 -5.33 -16.56
C ALA A 89 -1.73 -6.31 -16.85
N ARG A 90 -1.97 -7.30 -15.97
CA ARG A 90 -3.09 -8.24 -16.11
C ARG A 90 -4.45 -7.55 -16.05
N ALA A 91 -4.62 -6.55 -15.18
CA ALA A 91 -5.89 -5.84 -15.01
C ALA A 91 -6.23 -4.94 -16.20
N SER A 92 -5.21 -4.36 -16.85
CA SER A 92 -5.38 -3.48 -18.02
C SER A 92 -5.39 -4.23 -19.36
N GLY A 93 -5.00 -5.49 -19.38
CA GLY A 93 -4.78 -6.28 -20.60
C GLY A 93 -3.56 -5.82 -21.42
N LYS A 94 -2.68 -4.99 -20.85
CA LYS A 94 -1.48 -4.45 -21.51
C LYS A 94 -0.23 -5.01 -20.88
N SER A 95 0.68 -5.55 -21.68
CA SER A 95 1.94 -6.13 -21.21
C SER A 95 3.10 -5.14 -21.02
N ASP A 96 2.92 -3.87 -21.40
CA ASP A 96 4.00 -2.86 -21.42
C ASP A 96 3.60 -1.58 -20.68
N LEU A 97 3.26 -1.71 -19.39
CA LEU A 97 3.04 -0.55 -18.53
C LEU A 97 4.40 -0.06 -17.99
N PRO A 98 4.78 1.21 -18.19
CA PRO A 98 6.00 1.76 -17.61
C PRO A 98 5.95 1.70 -16.07
N SER A 99 6.87 0.96 -15.45
CA SER A 99 6.91 0.73 -14.00
C SER A 99 6.89 2.02 -13.19
N GLY A 100 7.69 3.02 -13.60
CA GLY A 100 7.73 4.34 -12.95
C GLY A 100 6.38 5.06 -12.94
N VAL A 101 5.53 4.87 -13.95
CA VAL A 101 4.18 5.48 -14.00
C VAL A 101 3.21 4.76 -13.07
N VAL A 102 3.30 3.42 -13.03
CA VAL A 102 2.49 2.58 -12.13
C VAL A 102 2.80 2.92 -10.68
N GLU A 103 4.08 2.91 -10.32
CA GLU A 103 4.53 3.19 -8.97
C GLU A 103 4.23 4.63 -8.55
N HIS A 104 4.47 5.62 -9.41
CA HIS A 104 4.11 7.02 -9.14
C HIS A 104 2.59 7.19 -8.92
N SER A 105 1.77 6.47 -9.69
CA SER A 105 0.32 6.49 -9.53
C SER A 105 -0.16 5.81 -8.25
N ALA A 106 0.57 4.82 -7.73
CA ALA A 106 0.20 4.13 -6.50
C ALA A 106 0.74 4.83 -5.23
N LEU A 107 2.01 5.24 -5.25
CA LEU A 107 2.78 5.65 -4.07
C LEU A 107 3.11 7.16 -4.03
N GLY A 108 3.05 7.87 -5.16
CA GLY A 108 3.42 9.29 -5.26
C GLY A 108 4.90 9.50 -5.64
N LEU A 109 5.35 10.77 -5.73
CA LEU A 109 6.76 11.09 -6.00
C LEU A 109 7.63 10.67 -4.84
N ARG A 110 8.65 9.85 -5.13
CA ARG A 110 9.79 9.63 -4.24
C ARG A 110 11.04 9.74 -5.07
N SER A 111 11.53 10.96 -5.22
CA SER A 111 12.89 11.19 -5.70
C SER A 111 13.82 10.38 -4.80
N GLY A 112 14.72 9.63 -5.43
CA GLY A 112 15.67 8.75 -4.74
C GLY A 112 16.33 9.44 -3.56
N SER A 113 16.42 8.71 -2.46
CA SER A 113 17.42 8.98 -1.42
C SER A 113 18.82 8.79 -1.97
#